data_AF-X0SWW4-F1
#
_entry.id   AF-X0SWW4-F1
#
_cell.length_a   1.000
_cell.length_b   1.000
_cell.length_c   1.000
_cell.angle_alpha   90.00
_cell.angle_beta   90.00
_cell.angle_gamma   90.00
#
_symmetry.space_group_name_H-M   'P 1'
#
loop_
_entity.id
_entity.type
_entity.pdbx_description
1 polymer ?
#
loop_
_entity_poly.entity_id
_entity_poly.type
_entity_poly.pdbx_seq_one_letter_code
_entity_poly.pdbx_strand_id
1 'polypeptide(L)'
;MKKRTGFVSNSSSSSFICEVSGACESGYDAGLSDFEMCECVNGHIFFEKYLLEGLDVQAVKLNLVQQAQKDLDNHDPDKVTPRYEGHTEALKKWFPECKEDYAKATAWLQSYEGDNVNELIDDYAEEFDEDSHVMPAAFCPICSLQHVQDGDLLSYLLAVVGETREGLTAKVQERYSGLDALDAEVVRLNKGTADAKGPVTIGKTNETA
;
A
#
# COMPACT_ATOMS: atom_id res chain seq x y z
N MET A 1 20.36 -14.86 26.37
CA MET A 1 19.02 -14.27 26.60
C MET A 1 18.99 -13.62 27.97
N LYS A 2 18.84 -12.28 28.04
CA LYS A 2 18.57 -11.58 29.31
C LYS A 2 17.06 -11.64 29.56
N LYS A 3 16.65 -12.29 30.66
CA LYS A 3 15.26 -12.23 31.15
C LYS A 3 14.98 -10.81 31.63
N ARG A 4 13.92 -10.19 31.10
CA ARG A 4 13.41 -8.88 31.57
C ARG A 4 12.24 -9.13 32.51
N THR A 5 12.36 -8.63 33.74
CA THR A 5 11.34 -8.66 34.79
C THR A 5 10.46 -7.42 34.69
N GLY A 6 9.62 -7.36 33.66
CA GLY A 6 8.61 -6.34 33.48
C GLY A 6 7.35 -7.02 32.96
N PHE A 7 6.21 -6.68 33.55
CA PHE A 7 4.90 -7.12 33.11
C PHE A 7 4.76 -6.79 31.61
N VAL A 8 4.65 -7.81 30.77
CA VAL A 8 4.26 -7.61 29.37
C VAL A 8 2.75 -7.38 29.43
N SER A 9 2.33 -6.13 29.63
CA SER A 9 0.96 -5.75 29.32
C SER A 9 0.77 -6.09 27.85
N ASN A 10 -0.13 -7.02 27.55
CA ASN A 10 -0.60 -7.26 26.20
C ASN A 10 -1.02 -5.92 25.60
N SER A 11 -0.23 -5.45 24.66
CA SER A 11 -0.36 -4.16 24.02
C SER A 11 -1.55 -4.19 23.07
N SER A 12 -2.73 -3.76 23.53
CA SER A 12 -3.81 -3.33 22.64
C SER A 12 -3.52 -1.96 22.00
N SER A 13 -2.24 -1.60 21.85
CA SER A 13 -1.86 -0.36 21.17
C SER A 13 -1.74 -0.65 19.67
N SER A 14 -2.62 -0.05 18.88
CA SER A 14 -2.51 -0.02 17.42
C SER A 14 -1.66 1.18 17.01
N SER A 15 -0.85 1.02 15.97
CA SER A 15 -0.12 2.14 15.36
C SER A 15 -0.16 2.00 13.85
N PHE A 16 -0.50 3.08 13.17
CA PHE A 16 -0.67 3.15 11.73
C PHE A 16 0.27 4.22 11.16
N ILE A 17 0.88 3.93 10.02
CA ILE A 17 1.77 4.86 9.32
C ILE A 17 1.10 5.23 8.02
N CYS A 18 0.90 6.53 7.79
CA CYS A 18 0.41 7.04 6.52
C CYS A 18 1.51 6.92 5.46
N GLU A 19 1.22 6.18 4.40
CA GLU A 19 2.13 5.93 3.30
C GLU A 19 2.35 7.11 2.35
N VAL A 20 1.49 8.14 2.45
CA VAL A 20 1.59 9.37 1.64
C VAL A 20 2.38 10.46 2.37
N SER A 21 2.19 10.61 3.69
CA SER A 21 2.80 11.69 4.48
C SER A 21 3.92 11.24 5.42
N GLY A 22 4.02 9.95 5.70
CA GLY A 22 4.94 9.38 6.69
C GLY A 22 4.55 9.67 8.15
N ALA A 23 3.39 10.28 8.40
CA ALA A 23 2.90 10.51 9.76
C ALA A 23 2.52 9.18 10.43
N CYS A 24 2.72 9.09 11.73
CA CYS A 24 2.41 7.91 12.54
C CYS A 24 1.35 8.28 13.56
N GLU A 25 0.22 7.59 13.53
CA GLU A 25 -0.86 7.72 14.51
C GLU A 25 -0.92 6.45 15.36
N SER A 26 -1.17 6.60 16.66
CA SER A 26 -1.23 5.45 17.56
C SER A 26 -2.19 5.67 18.73
N GLY A 27 -2.85 4.60 19.15
CA GLY A 27 -3.85 4.65 20.20
C GLY A 27 -4.12 3.28 20.80
N TYR A 28 -4.71 3.27 21.99
CA TYR A 28 -5.19 2.04 22.62
C TYR A 28 -6.56 1.69 22.09
N ASP A 29 -6.74 0.44 21.66
CA ASP A 29 -7.99 -0.08 21.09
C ASP A 29 -8.51 0.79 19.92
N ALA A 30 -7.62 1.48 19.21
CA ALA A 30 -7.96 2.41 18.12
C ALA A 30 -7.86 1.72 16.74
N GLY A 31 -8.86 1.97 15.90
CA GLY A 31 -8.91 1.57 14.49
C GLY A 31 -8.41 2.67 13.56
N LEU A 32 -8.41 2.39 12.25
CA LEU A 32 -8.03 3.38 11.22
C LEU A 32 -8.98 4.60 11.22
N SER A 33 -10.27 4.37 11.43
CA SER A 33 -11.30 5.41 11.48
C SER A 33 -11.11 6.42 12.60
N ASP A 34 -10.55 6.01 13.74
CA ASP A 34 -10.28 6.90 14.86
C ASP A 34 -9.24 7.98 14.52
N PHE A 35 -8.49 7.77 13.44
CA PHE A 35 -7.45 8.65 12.94
C PHE A 35 -7.76 9.26 11.57
N GLU A 36 -9.00 9.14 11.07
CA GLU A 36 -9.38 9.57 9.71
C GLU A 36 -8.47 8.94 8.64
N MET A 37 -8.12 7.66 8.85
CA MET A 37 -7.29 6.86 7.95
C MET A 37 -8.14 5.78 7.29
N CYS A 38 -7.73 5.40 6.09
CA CYS A 38 -8.31 4.31 5.34
C CYS A 38 -7.20 3.38 4.85
N GLU A 39 -7.58 2.14 4.55
CA GLU A 39 -6.73 1.15 3.89
C GLU A 39 -7.35 0.86 2.53
N CYS A 40 -6.56 0.82 1.46
CA CYS A 40 -7.11 0.32 0.19
C CYS A 40 -7.03 -1.21 0.11
N VAL A 41 -7.81 -1.83 -0.76
CA VAL A 41 -7.79 -3.27 -1.08
C VAL A 41 -6.42 -3.88 -1.42
N ASN A 42 -5.40 -3.06 -1.75
CA ASN A 42 -4.02 -3.51 -1.97
C ASN A 42 -3.13 -3.40 -0.72
N GLY A 43 -3.69 -2.99 0.42
CA GLY A 43 -3.00 -2.86 1.71
C GLY A 43 -2.32 -1.51 1.96
N HIS A 44 -2.56 -0.50 1.11
CA HIS A 44 -1.95 0.82 1.35
C HIS A 44 -2.75 1.63 2.38
N ILE A 45 -2.09 2.13 3.41
CA ILE A 45 -2.71 2.88 4.50
C ILE A 45 -2.39 4.39 4.37
N PHE A 46 -3.43 5.23 4.32
CA PHE A 46 -3.27 6.68 4.20
C PHE A 46 -4.46 7.46 4.76
N PHE A 47 -4.28 8.75 5.05
CA PHE A 47 -5.38 9.61 5.52
C PHE A 47 -6.46 9.80 4.46
N GLU A 48 -7.72 9.86 4.88
CA GLU A 48 -8.89 10.10 4.01
C GLU A 48 -8.76 11.38 3.17
N LYS A 49 -8.11 12.44 3.71
CA LYS A 49 -7.83 13.68 2.96
C LYS A 49 -6.99 13.49 1.69
N TYR A 50 -6.36 12.33 1.51
CA TYR A 50 -5.59 11.98 0.31
C TYR A 50 -6.37 11.11 -0.68
N LEU A 51 -7.62 10.77 -0.37
CA LEU A 51 -8.50 10.08 -1.31
C LEU A 51 -8.63 10.89 -2.60
N LEU A 52 -8.60 10.17 -3.71
CA LEU A 52 -8.82 10.77 -5.01
C LEU A 52 -10.30 11.08 -5.20
N GLU A 53 -10.60 12.32 -5.55
CA GLU A 53 -11.95 12.81 -5.85
C GLU A 53 -12.20 12.91 -7.36
N GLY A 54 -13.47 13.10 -7.74
CA GLY A 54 -13.85 13.34 -9.15
C GLY A 54 -13.68 12.11 -10.05
N LEU A 55 -13.73 10.92 -9.45
CA LEU A 55 -13.68 9.66 -10.19
C LEU A 55 -14.96 9.45 -11.00
N ASP A 56 -14.82 8.75 -12.13
CA ASP A 56 -15.94 8.32 -12.95
C ASP A 56 -16.53 7.03 -12.40
N VAL A 57 -17.85 6.96 -12.24
CA VAL A 57 -18.57 5.78 -11.72
C VAL A 57 -18.22 4.51 -12.51
N GLN A 58 -18.13 4.60 -13.84
CA GLN A 58 -17.80 3.42 -14.65
C GLN A 58 -16.35 2.97 -14.44
N ALA A 59 -15.43 3.91 -14.27
CA ALA A 59 -14.04 3.60 -13.90
C ALA A 59 -13.96 2.91 -12.53
N VAL A 60 -14.71 3.38 -11.53
CA VAL A 60 -14.74 2.78 -10.19
C VAL A 60 -15.35 1.38 -10.23
N LYS A 61 -16.48 1.18 -10.93
CA LYS A 61 -17.06 -0.15 -11.15
C LYS A 61 -16.07 -1.12 -11.78
N LEU A 62 -15.38 -0.68 -12.82
CA LEU A 62 -14.38 -1.52 -13.49
C LEU A 62 -13.25 -1.89 -12.54
N ASN A 63 -12.80 -0.96 -11.70
CA ASN A 63 -11.76 -1.22 -10.70
C ASN A 63 -12.22 -2.22 -9.63
N LEU A 64 -13.44 -2.08 -9.12
CA LEU A 64 -14.04 -3.02 -8.16
C LEU A 64 -14.12 -4.44 -8.75
N VAL A 65 -14.59 -4.57 -9.99
CA VAL A 65 -14.64 -5.87 -10.70
C VAL A 65 -13.23 -6.45 -10.89
N GLN A 66 -12.25 -5.63 -11.27
CA GLN A 66 -10.86 -6.06 -11.42
C GLN A 66 -10.25 -6.51 -10.09
N GLN A 67 -10.55 -5.80 -9.00
CA GLN A 67 -10.10 -6.16 -7.67
C GLN A 67 -10.68 -7.50 -7.23
N ALA A 68 -12.00 -7.67 -7.34
CA ALA A 68 -12.68 -8.93 -7.06
C ALA A 68 -12.07 -10.11 -7.83
N GLN A 69 -11.75 -9.92 -9.11
CA GLN A 69 -11.12 -10.94 -9.94
C GLN A 69 -9.70 -11.28 -9.46
N LYS A 70 -8.90 -10.27 -9.07
CA LYS A 70 -7.56 -10.46 -8.52
C LYS A 70 -7.60 -11.24 -7.21
N ASP A 71 -8.57 -10.94 -6.35
CA ASP A 71 -8.73 -11.63 -5.07
C ASP A 71 -9.19 -13.08 -5.27
N LEU A 72 -10.08 -13.33 -6.22
CA LEU A 72 -10.43 -14.68 -6.64
C LEU A 72 -9.18 -15.43 -7.16
N ASP A 73 -8.35 -14.81 -7.99
CA ASP A 73 -7.13 -15.44 -8.50
C ASP A 73 -6.10 -15.74 -7.39
N ASN A 74 -6.02 -14.91 -6.36
CA ASN A 74 -5.13 -15.12 -5.21
C ASN A 74 -5.59 -16.28 -4.31
N HIS A 75 -6.90 -16.52 -4.23
CA HIS A 75 -7.50 -17.60 -3.43
C HIS A 75 -7.68 -18.90 -4.19
N ASP A 76 -7.35 -18.94 -5.48
CA ASP A 76 -7.43 -20.13 -6.32
C ASP A 76 -6.53 -21.24 -5.75
N PRO A 77 -7.12 -22.37 -5.27
CA PRO A 77 -6.38 -23.47 -4.66
C PRO A 77 -5.34 -24.10 -5.60
N ASP A 78 -5.50 -23.94 -6.92
CA ASP A 78 -4.58 -24.47 -7.93
C ASP A 78 -3.42 -23.51 -8.25
N LYS A 79 -3.52 -22.24 -7.85
CA LYS A 79 -2.47 -21.20 -8.02
C LYS A 79 -1.72 -20.87 -6.73
N VAL A 80 -2.01 -21.58 -5.64
CA VAL A 80 -1.48 -21.33 -4.30
C VAL A 80 0.05 -21.34 -4.29
N THR A 81 0.63 -20.23 -3.81
CA THR A 81 2.07 -20.12 -3.52
C THR A 81 2.47 -21.02 -2.35
N PRO A 82 3.76 -21.41 -2.19
CA PRO A 82 4.22 -22.32 -1.13
C PRO A 82 3.80 -21.95 0.30
N ARG A 83 3.42 -20.68 0.51
CA ARG A 83 2.93 -20.13 1.78
C ARG A 83 1.67 -20.83 2.31
N TYR A 84 0.82 -21.39 1.45
CA TYR A 84 -0.46 -22.03 1.87
C TYR A 84 -0.54 -23.52 1.53
N GLU A 85 0.59 -24.21 1.32
CA GLU A 85 0.63 -25.66 1.07
C GLU A 85 -0.10 -26.48 2.17
N GLY A 86 -0.20 -25.95 3.40
CA GLY A 86 -0.94 -26.55 4.51
C GLY A 86 -2.44 -26.23 4.60
N HIS A 87 -2.95 -25.34 3.75
CA HIS A 87 -4.35 -24.85 3.81
C HIS A 87 -5.17 -25.18 2.55
N THR A 88 -4.61 -25.95 1.62
CA THR A 88 -5.22 -26.27 0.31
C THR A 88 -6.61 -26.90 0.41
N GLU A 89 -6.85 -27.80 1.37
CA GLU A 89 -8.17 -28.41 1.57
C GLU A 89 -9.22 -27.46 2.14
N ALA A 90 -8.80 -26.53 3.01
CA ALA A 90 -9.69 -25.48 3.52
C ALA A 90 -10.04 -24.49 2.39
N LEU A 91 -9.06 -24.10 1.58
CA LEU A 91 -9.25 -23.25 0.41
C LEU A 91 -10.17 -23.91 -0.61
N LYS A 92 -9.97 -25.19 -0.97
CA LYS A 92 -10.88 -25.91 -1.89
C LYS A 92 -12.34 -25.94 -1.43
N LYS A 93 -12.55 -25.95 -0.11
CA LYS A 93 -13.89 -25.93 0.47
C LYS A 93 -14.52 -24.54 0.44
N TRP A 94 -13.74 -23.50 0.74
CA TRP A 94 -14.21 -22.12 0.84
C TRP A 94 -14.28 -21.41 -0.52
N PHE A 95 -13.36 -21.71 -1.43
CA PHE A 95 -13.22 -21.08 -2.75
C PHE A 95 -14.50 -21.09 -3.62
N PRO A 96 -15.31 -22.18 -3.65
CA PRO A 96 -16.59 -22.16 -4.36
C PRO A 96 -17.58 -21.12 -3.83
N GLU A 97 -17.63 -20.93 -2.51
CA GLU A 97 -18.49 -19.93 -1.86
C GLU A 97 -18.01 -18.52 -2.26
N CYS A 98 -16.70 -18.26 -2.19
CA CYS A 98 -16.13 -16.98 -2.66
C CYS A 98 -16.48 -16.69 -4.11
N LYS A 99 -16.36 -17.69 -4.98
CA LYS A 99 -16.64 -17.52 -6.41
C LYS A 99 -18.10 -17.14 -6.65
N GLU A 100 -19.02 -17.67 -5.86
CA GLU A 100 -20.43 -17.29 -5.92
C GLU A 100 -20.64 -15.84 -5.46
N ASP A 101 -20.01 -15.45 -4.34
CA ASP A 101 -20.14 -14.11 -3.79
C ASP A 101 -19.52 -13.04 -4.73
N TYR A 102 -18.36 -13.31 -5.33
CA TYR A 102 -17.78 -12.45 -6.35
C TYR A 102 -18.65 -12.33 -7.61
N ALA A 103 -19.34 -13.41 -8.00
CA ALA A 103 -20.25 -13.37 -9.14
C ALA A 103 -21.47 -12.49 -8.84
N LYS A 104 -21.99 -12.53 -7.59
CA LYS A 104 -23.07 -11.64 -7.13
C LYS A 104 -22.61 -10.17 -7.12
N ALA A 105 -21.45 -9.88 -6.55
CA ALA A 105 -20.85 -8.54 -6.54
C ALA A 105 -20.66 -7.97 -7.95
N THR A 106 -20.13 -8.78 -8.86
CA THR A 106 -19.94 -8.36 -10.26
C THR A 106 -21.28 -8.09 -10.95
N ALA A 107 -22.29 -8.94 -10.75
CA ALA A 107 -23.61 -8.75 -11.33
C ALA A 107 -24.31 -7.50 -10.77
N TRP A 108 -24.20 -7.27 -9.46
CA TRP A 108 -24.71 -6.08 -8.79
C TRP A 108 -24.08 -4.82 -9.38
N LEU A 109 -22.74 -4.76 -9.47
CA LEU A 109 -22.01 -3.65 -10.06
C LEU A 109 -22.42 -3.40 -11.52
N GLN A 110 -22.70 -4.45 -12.30
CA GLN A 110 -23.18 -4.29 -13.67
C GLN A 110 -24.60 -3.71 -13.75
N SER A 111 -25.46 -4.04 -12.78
CA SER A 111 -26.86 -3.58 -12.71
C SER A 111 -27.05 -2.22 -12.04
N TYR A 112 -26.05 -1.70 -11.34
CA TYR A 112 -26.14 -0.42 -10.64
C TYR A 112 -26.36 0.76 -11.60
N GLU A 113 -27.37 1.60 -11.36
CA GLU A 113 -27.74 2.72 -12.25
C GLU A 113 -27.42 4.11 -11.67
N GLY A 114 -26.87 4.20 -10.46
CA GLY A 114 -26.49 5.47 -9.84
C GLY A 114 -25.33 6.17 -10.56
N ASP A 115 -25.26 7.48 -10.41
CA ASP A 115 -24.26 8.37 -11.02
C ASP A 115 -23.31 9.03 -10.01
N ASN A 116 -23.49 8.74 -8.72
CA ASN A 116 -22.65 9.22 -7.64
C ASN A 116 -21.69 8.12 -7.16
N VAL A 117 -20.39 8.44 -7.14
CA VAL A 117 -19.35 7.51 -6.70
C VAL A 117 -19.42 7.18 -5.22
N ASN A 118 -19.74 8.15 -4.37
CA ASN A 118 -19.82 7.89 -2.93
C ASN A 118 -21.03 7.00 -2.61
N GLU A 119 -22.16 7.26 -3.26
CA GLU A 119 -23.35 6.40 -3.14
C GLU A 119 -23.06 4.98 -3.64
N LEU A 120 -22.32 4.83 -4.75
CA LEU A 120 -21.90 3.50 -5.22
C LEU A 120 -21.10 2.74 -4.16
N ILE A 121 -20.19 3.42 -3.45
CA ILE A 121 -19.34 2.78 -2.42
C ILE A 121 -20.15 2.43 -1.18
N ASP A 122 -20.97 3.36 -0.70
CA ASP A 122 -21.82 3.13 0.48
C ASP A 122 -22.79 1.98 0.21
N ASP A 123 -23.47 1.98 -0.95
CA ASP A 123 -24.40 0.92 -1.34
C ASP A 123 -23.68 -0.44 -1.51
N TYR A 124 -22.46 -0.43 -2.05
CA TYR A 124 -21.66 -1.65 -2.23
C TYR A 124 -21.21 -2.22 -0.88
N ALA A 125 -20.75 -1.37 0.05
CA ALA A 125 -20.34 -1.79 1.38
C ALA A 125 -21.52 -2.37 2.18
N GLU A 126 -22.70 -1.75 2.09
CA GLU A 126 -23.92 -2.24 2.74
C GLU A 126 -24.38 -3.60 2.17
N GLU A 127 -24.32 -3.79 0.85
CA GLU A 127 -24.77 -5.03 0.21
C GLU A 127 -23.86 -6.23 0.51
N PHE A 128 -22.54 -6.01 0.61
CA PHE A 128 -21.55 -7.08 0.74
C PHE A 128 -20.91 -7.21 2.13
N ASP A 129 -21.40 -6.45 3.13
CA ASP A 129 -20.89 -6.45 4.52
C ASP A 129 -19.35 -6.23 4.56
N GLU A 130 -18.85 -5.38 3.65
CA GLU A 130 -17.43 -5.05 3.58
C GLU A 130 -17.08 -4.00 4.66
N ASP A 131 -15.87 -4.11 5.23
CA ASP A 131 -15.39 -3.15 6.22
C ASP A 131 -15.27 -1.77 5.56
N SER A 132 -16.07 -0.80 6.04
CA SER A 132 -16.13 0.57 5.52
C SER A 132 -14.79 1.32 5.50
N HIS A 133 -13.77 0.82 6.20
CA HIS A 133 -12.42 1.39 6.20
C HIS A 133 -11.55 0.89 5.04
N VAL A 134 -12.02 -0.12 4.30
CA VAL A 134 -11.37 -0.69 3.12
C VAL A 134 -11.93 -0.01 1.86
N MET A 135 -11.09 0.78 1.21
CA MET A 135 -11.47 1.53 0.01
C MET A 135 -10.99 0.85 -1.27
N PRO A 136 -11.71 0.99 -2.40
CA PRO A 136 -11.26 0.47 -3.69
C PRO A 136 -9.94 1.10 -4.16
N ALA A 137 -9.16 0.35 -4.93
CA ALA A 137 -7.85 0.80 -5.40
C ALA A 137 -7.91 2.08 -6.25
N ALA A 138 -9.05 2.36 -6.89
CA ALA A 138 -9.30 3.57 -7.68
C ALA A 138 -9.13 4.88 -6.88
N PHE A 139 -9.44 4.87 -5.58
CA PHE A 139 -9.32 6.05 -4.72
C PHE A 139 -7.92 6.23 -4.13
N CYS A 140 -7.06 5.22 -4.29
CA CYS A 140 -5.74 5.22 -3.70
C CYS A 140 -4.75 6.04 -4.56
N PRO A 141 -4.12 7.10 -4.00
CA PRO A 141 -3.13 7.89 -4.72
C PRO A 141 -1.85 7.09 -5.05
N ILE A 142 -1.57 6.02 -4.30
CA ILE A 142 -0.40 5.15 -4.50
C ILE A 142 -0.66 4.17 -5.65
N CYS A 143 -1.81 3.47 -5.64
CA CYS A 143 -2.19 2.55 -6.72
C CYS A 143 -2.29 3.24 -8.10
N SER A 144 -2.68 4.52 -8.11
CA SER A 144 -2.76 5.34 -9.32
C SER A 144 -1.44 6.05 -9.69
N LEU A 145 -0.37 5.84 -8.90
CA LEU A 145 0.94 6.48 -9.04
C LEU A 145 0.91 8.02 -9.01
N GLN A 146 -0.14 8.62 -8.44
CA GLN A 146 -0.16 10.05 -8.14
C GLN A 146 0.79 10.38 -6.97
N HIS A 147 0.94 9.43 -6.05
CA HIS A 147 1.98 9.42 -5.04
C HIS A 147 2.90 8.22 -5.28
N VAL A 148 4.21 8.46 -5.28
CA VAL A 148 5.24 7.43 -5.43
C VAL A 148 6.18 7.55 -4.25
N GLN A 149 6.38 6.46 -3.53
CA GLN A 149 7.25 6.49 -2.35
C GLN A 149 8.72 6.46 -2.76
N ASP A 150 9.58 6.98 -1.88
CA ASP A 150 11.04 6.90 -2.06
C ASP A 150 11.52 5.45 -2.20
N GLY A 151 10.85 4.50 -1.53
CA GLY A 151 11.10 3.07 -1.66
C GLY A 151 10.83 2.53 -3.07
N ASP A 152 9.74 2.97 -3.70
CA ASP A 152 9.40 2.61 -5.08
C ASP A 152 10.40 3.21 -6.06
N LEU A 153 10.76 4.48 -5.87
CA LEU A 153 11.77 5.16 -6.67
C LEU A 153 13.13 4.46 -6.57
N LEU A 154 13.54 4.06 -5.37
CA LEU A 154 14.78 3.32 -5.15
C LEU A 154 14.73 1.94 -5.85
N SER A 155 13.63 1.22 -5.71
CA SER A 155 13.44 -0.10 -6.33
C SER A 155 13.46 0.00 -7.85
N TYR A 156 12.76 0.99 -8.40
CA TYR A 156 12.78 1.29 -9.83
C TYR A 156 14.19 1.68 -10.30
N LEU A 157 14.90 2.55 -9.57
CA LEU A 157 16.25 2.97 -9.90
C LEU A 157 17.20 1.76 -9.95
N LEU A 158 17.16 0.89 -8.94
CA LEU A 158 17.97 -0.34 -8.88
C LEU A 158 17.70 -1.25 -10.08
N ALA A 159 16.43 -1.43 -10.46
CA ALA A 159 16.06 -2.19 -11.65
C ALA A 159 16.60 -1.56 -12.94
N VAL A 160 16.49 -0.23 -13.08
CA VAL A 160 17.00 0.50 -14.26
C VAL A 160 18.53 0.41 -14.38
N VAL A 161 19.26 0.51 -13.28
CA VAL A 161 20.73 0.39 -13.30
C VAL A 161 21.21 -1.06 -13.36
N GLY A 162 20.31 -2.04 -13.23
CA GLY A 162 20.63 -3.46 -13.24
C GLY A 162 21.44 -3.91 -12.01
N GLU A 163 21.22 -3.28 -10.86
CA GLU A 163 21.93 -3.58 -9.61
C GLU A 163 21.00 -4.06 -8.51
N THR A 164 21.59 -4.71 -7.51
CA THR A 164 20.89 -5.10 -6.28
C THR A 164 21.22 -4.13 -5.16
N ARG A 165 20.37 -4.08 -4.12
CA ARG A 165 20.65 -3.29 -2.92
C ARG A 165 21.98 -3.73 -2.28
N GLU A 166 22.22 -5.03 -2.22
CA GLU A 166 23.44 -5.62 -1.66
C GLU A 166 24.66 -5.24 -2.49
N GLY A 167 24.57 -5.35 -3.82
CA GLY A 167 25.65 -4.97 -4.74
C GLY A 167 26.00 -3.48 -4.65
N LEU A 168 24.99 -2.61 -4.61
CA LEU A 168 25.20 -1.18 -4.44
C LEU A 168 25.81 -0.84 -3.07
N THR A 169 25.34 -1.49 -2.00
CA THR A 169 25.88 -1.31 -0.64
C THR A 169 27.36 -1.66 -0.58
N ALA A 170 27.75 -2.80 -1.17
CA ALA A 170 29.15 -3.22 -1.22
C ALA A 170 30.04 -2.20 -1.95
N LYS A 171 29.58 -1.68 -3.11
CA LYS A 171 30.32 -0.66 -3.87
C LYS A 171 30.51 0.64 -3.08
N VAL A 172 29.48 1.08 -2.36
CA VAL A 172 29.55 2.28 -1.52
C VAL A 172 30.54 2.07 -0.37
N GLN A 173 30.47 0.92 0.32
CA GLN A 173 31.36 0.60 1.43
C GLN A 173 32.82 0.40 1.01
N GLU A 174 33.07 -0.11 -0.20
CA GLU A 174 34.43 -0.22 -0.76
C GLU A 174 35.01 1.16 -1.12
N ARG A 175 34.17 2.05 -1.65
CA ARG A 175 34.63 3.34 -2.21
C ARG A 175 34.72 4.47 -1.18
N TYR A 176 33.90 4.45 -0.14
CA TYR A 176 33.83 5.54 0.84
C TYR A 176 34.06 5.01 2.24
N SER A 177 34.99 5.63 2.96
CA SER A 177 35.36 5.26 4.32
C SER A 177 34.39 5.75 5.40
N GLY A 178 33.40 6.58 5.04
CA GLY A 178 32.46 7.19 5.96
C GLY A 178 31.39 8.03 5.26
N LEU A 179 30.34 8.36 6.01
CA LEU A 179 29.16 9.06 5.49
C LEU A 179 29.50 10.44 4.91
N ASP A 180 30.36 11.21 5.59
CA ASP A 180 30.78 12.54 5.11
C ASP A 180 31.41 12.51 3.69
N ALA A 181 32.19 11.47 3.40
CA ALA A 181 32.83 11.30 2.09
C ALA A 181 31.81 10.92 1.00
N LEU A 182 30.80 10.14 1.36
CA LEU A 182 29.68 9.80 0.49
C LEU A 182 28.82 11.03 0.20
N ASP A 183 28.44 11.79 1.23
CA ASP A 183 27.63 13.00 1.12
C ASP A 183 28.31 14.05 0.23
N ALA A 184 29.62 14.26 0.41
CA ALA A 184 30.39 15.17 -0.42
C ALA A 184 30.38 14.77 -1.91
N GLU A 185 30.47 13.46 -2.21
CA GLU A 185 30.37 12.97 -3.58
C GLU A 185 28.96 13.16 -4.15
N VAL A 186 27.92 12.83 -3.39
CA VAL A 186 26.52 13.01 -3.81
C VAL A 186 26.25 14.48 -4.17
N VAL A 187 26.72 15.42 -3.33
CA VAL A 187 26.66 16.86 -3.62
C VAL A 187 27.43 17.22 -4.89
N ARG A 188 28.61 16.62 -5.12
CA ARG A 188 29.40 16.85 -6.33
C ARG A 188 28.67 16.35 -7.59
N LEU A 189 28.07 15.16 -7.55
CA LEU A 189 27.31 14.57 -8.64
C LEU A 189 26.08 15.43 -8.97
N ASN A 190 25.36 15.90 -7.97
CA ASN A 190 24.19 16.76 -8.13
C ASN A 190 24.51 18.14 -8.73
N LYS A 191 25.71 18.68 -8.48
CA LYS A 191 26.16 19.93 -9.11
C LYS A 191 26.43 19.77 -10.61
N GLY A 192 26.78 18.57 -11.07
CA GLY A 192 26.98 18.27 -12.49
C GLY A 192 25.69 18.05 -13.28
N THR A 193 24.56 17.79 -12.60
CA THR A 193 23.24 17.58 -13.21
C THR A 193 22.31 18.80 -13.14
N ALA A 194 22.73 19.87 -12.46
CA ALA A 194 21.97 21.11 -12.33
C ALA A 194 21.62 21.78 -13.67
N ASP A 195 22.37 21.50 -14.73
CA ASP A 195 22.09 22.00 -16.09
C ASP A 195 20.96 21.21 -16.81
N ALA A 196 20.48 20.09 -16.25
CA ALA A 196 19.61 19.16 -16.98
C ALA A 196 18.19 18.96 -16.43
N LYS A 197 17.87 19.22 -15.15
CA LYS A 197 16.50 19.27 -14.56
C LYS A 197 16.56 19.34 -13.02
N GLY A 198 16.65 20.54 -12.45
CA GLY A 198 16.41 20.81 -11.02
C GLY A 198 17.36 20.14 -10.02
N PRO A 199 17.42 20.59 -8.76
CA PRO A 199 18.22 19.93 -7.73
C PRO A 199 17.59 18.59 -7.34
N VAL A 200 18.42 17.54 -7.24
CA VAL A 200 18.03 16.27 -6.59
C VAL A 200 17.86 16.56 -5.11
N THR A 201 16.61 16.68 -4.66
CA THR A 201 16.28 16.77 -3.24
C THR A 201 16.20 15.37 -2.67
N ILE A 202 17.22 14.97 -1.91
CA ILE A 202 17.09 13.84 -0.99
C ILE A 202 16.14 14.31 0.10
N GLY A 203 15.02 13.62 0.29
CA GLY A 203 14.04 13.93 1.32
C GLY A 203 14.77 14.18 2.64
N LYS A 204 14.68 15.41 3.16
CA LYS A 204 15.12 15.69 4.51
C LYS A 204 14.25 14.81 5.40
N THR A 205 14.86 13.90 6.15
CA THR A 205 14.19 13.22 7.26
C THR A 205 13.45 14.27 8.07
N ASN A 206 12.14 14.09 8.23
CA ASN A 206 11.30 14.97 9.03
C ASN A 206 11.99 15.23 10.38
N GLU A 207 12.52 16.43 10.56
CA GLU A 207 12.85 16.97 11.87
C GLU A 207 11.51 17.22 12.56
N THR A 208 11.05 16.27 13.37
CA THR A 208 9.96 16.52 14.31
C THR A 208 10.52 16.96 15.65
N ALA A 209 9.93 18.08 16.10
CA ALA A 209 10.08 18.76 17.37
C ALA A 209 9.70 17.92 18.60
#